data_AF-A0A357Y5S9-F1
#
_entry.id   AF-A0A357Y5S9-F1
#
_cell.length_a   1.000
_cell.length_b   1.000
_cell.length_c   1.000
_cell.angle_alpha   90.00
_cell.angle_beta   90.00
_cell.angle_gamma   90.00
#
_symmetry.space_group_name_H-M   'P 1'
#
loop_
_entity.id
_entity.type
_entity.pdbx_description
1 polymer ?
#
loop_
_entity_poly.entity_id
_entity_poly.type
_entity_poly.pdbx_seq_one_letter_code
_entity_poly.pdbx_strand_id
1 'polypeptide(L)'
;MAEVRKLRQRSQQTSARISAVLERIRQGDKDEHAAAVPQLLTPQLQLELRSWARPSLVVIGSSTGGPEALTQVLCHLTPPLPPILIVQHIPAMFSRLLAERLDGASQLHVREAATGNDLQPNHVYIAPGKQHMELERMAGQLRLNCHPGPKVNSVCPSVDVLFDSVARLMGDKALGVILTGMGRDGADGLLRMRQAGAHTLGQDEASSVVYGMPRAAFECHAVEHQITLEDMAQAIICAART
;
A
#
# COMPACT_ATOMS: atom_id res chain seq x y z
N MET A 1 22.28 -30.95 12.70
CA MET A 1 21.33 -32.03 13.10
C MET A 1 20.11 -31.52 13.86
N ALA A 2 20.25 -30.62 14.85
CA ALA A 2 19.11 -30.10 15.63
C ALA A 2 18.13 -29.21 14.83
N GLU A 3 18.64 -28.47 13.84
CA GLU A 3 17.87 -27.49 13.07
C GLU A 3 16.97 -28.14 12.00
N VAL A 4 17.47 -29.18 11.33
CA VAL A 4 16.71 -30.03 10.41
C VAL A 4 15.58 -30.78 11.16
N ARG A 5 15.80 -31.13 12.43
CA ARG A 5 14.78 -31.76 13.29
C ARG A 5 13.66 -30.79 13.69
N LYS A 6 13.99 -29.51 13.94
CA LYS A 6 13.01 -28.44 14.19
C LYS A 6 12.17 -28.11 12.94
N LEU A 7 12.80 -28.08 11.75
CA LEU A 7 12.10 -27.88 10.48
C LEU A 7 11.14 -29.03 10.14
N ARG A 8 11.54 -30.29 10.39
CA ARG A 8 10.67 -31.45 10.22
C ARG A 8 9.52 -31.48 11.22
N GLN A 9 9.75 -31.11 12.48
CA GLN A 9 8.68 -31.00 13.48
C GLN A 9 7.69 -29.88 13.15
N ARG A 10 8.16 -28.73 12.66
CA ARG A 10 7.30 -27.64 12.18
C ARG A 10 6.48 -28.08 10.97
N SER A 11 7.10 -28.72 9.97
CA SER A 11 6.40 -29.25 8.78
C SER A 11 5.34 -30.31 9.14
N GLN A 12 5.64 -31.21 10.07
CA GLN A 12 4.67 -32.22 10.55
C GLN A 12 3.51 -31.60 11.35
N GLN A 13 3.78 -30.56 12.17
CA GLN A 13 2.73 -29.82 12.85
C GLN A 13 1.86 -29.01 11.89
N THR A 14 2.44 -28.42 10.84
CA THR A 14 1.70 -27.69 9.81
C THR A 14 0.80 -28.63 8.99
N SER A 15 1.32 -29.81 8.62
CA SER A 15 0.56 -30.79 7.84
C SER A 15 -0.60 -31.39 8.64
N ALA A 16 -0.41 -31.67 9.94
CA ALA A 16 -1.47 -32.15 10.82
C ALA A 16 -2.58 -31.10 11.04
N ARG A 17 -2.21 -29.81 11.06
CA ARG A 17 -3.16 -28.69 11.20
C ARG A 17 -3.97 -28.46 9.93
N ILE A 18 -3.35 -28.58 8.75
CA ILE A 18 -4.06 -28.47 7.46
C ILE A 18 -5.06 -29.62 7.31
N SER A 19 -4.69 -30.86 7.65
CA SER A 19 -5.61 -32.00 7.63
C SER A 19 -6.81 -31.80 8.57
N ALA A 20 -6.60 -31.27 9.78
CA ALA A 20 -7.67 -31.01 10.72
C ALA A 20 -8.64 -29.90 10.26
N VAL A 21 -8.15 -28.91 9.50
CA VAL A 21 -8.98 -27.86 8.89
C VAL A 21 -9.78 -28.40 7.70
N LEU A 22 -9.14 -29.19 6.85
CA LEU A 22 -9.79 -29.80 5.69
C LEU A 22 -10.87 -30.82 6.08
N GLU A 23 -10.69 -31.56 7.17
CA GLU A 23 -11.74 -32.44 7.71
C GLU A 23 -12.96 -31.68 8.24
N ARG A 24 -12.77 -30.50 8.85
CA ARG A 24 -13.86 -29.68 9.38
C ARG A 24 -14.64 -28.94 8.30
N ILE A 25 -13.97 -28.48 7.25
CA ILE A 25 -14.63 -27.92 6.04
C ILE A 25 -15.50 -28.98 5.37
N ARG A 26 -15.08 -30.25 5.40
CA ARG A 26 -15.84 -31.38 4.85
C ARG A 26 -17.13 -31.69 5.62
N GLN A 27 -17.22 -31.29 6.88
CA GLN A 27 -18.34 -31.58 7.79
C GLN A 27 -19.45 -30.51 7.77
N GLY A 28 -19.30 -29.45 6.96
CA GLY A 28 -20.44 -28.61 6.55
C GLY A 28 -21.15 -27.86 7.68
N ASP A 29 -20.43 -27.50 8.75
CA ASP A 29 -20.98 -26.69 9.83
C ASP A 29 -21.15 -25.24 9.34
N LYS A 30 -22.40 -24.77 9.30
CA LYS A 30 -22.80 -23.48 8.71
C LYS A 30 -22.94 -22.35 9.72
N ASP A 31 -22.66 -22.60 10.99
CA ASP A 31 -22.64 -21.58 12.02
C ASP A 31 -21.19 -21.17 12.32
N GLU A 32 -20.89 -19.90 12.06
CA GLU A 32 -20.14 -18.98 12.94
C GLU A 32 -19.28 -17.96 12.16
N HIS A 33 -19.82 -16.74 12.08
CA HIS A 33 -19.02 -15.54 12.30
C HIS A 33 -18.18 -15.75 13.57
N ALA A 34 -16.88 -15.44 13.48
CA ALA A 34 -15.90 -15.41 14.59
C ALA A 34 -15.09 -16.69 14.90
N ALA A 35 -14.67 -17.46 13.89
CA ALA A 35 -13.43 -18.23 14.02
C ALA A 35 -12.22 -17.26 13.98
N ALA A 36 -11.55 -17.08 15.11
CA ALA A 36 -10.38 -16.20 15.27
C ALA A 36 -9.34 -16.35 14.14
N VAL A 37 -9.10 -15.26 13.42
CA VAL A 37 -8.07 -15.13 12.37
C VAL A 37 -6.76 -14.68 13.03
N PRO A 38 -5.66 -15.46 13.01
CA PRO A 38 -4.34 -14.95 13.36
C PRO A 38 -3.53 -14.81 12.05
N GLN A 39 -3.08 -13.61 11.67
CA GLN A 39 -2.19 -12.77 12.45
C GLN A 39 -2.56 -11.29 12.31
N LEU A 40 -3.09 -10.69 13.37
CA LEU A 40 -3.03 -9.23 13.56
C LEU A 40 -1.55 -8.84 13.66
N LEU A 41 -1.15 -7.72 13.02
CA LEU A 41 0.13 -7.03 13.27
C LEU A 41 0.61 -7.26 14.69
N THR A 42 1.87 -7.69 14.86
CA THR A 42 2.38 -7.98 16.21
C THR A 42 2.20 -6.76 17.13
N PRO A 43 1.87 -6.94 18.42
CA PRO A 43 1.71 -5.81 19.34
C PRO A 43 2.92 -4.87 19.37
N GLN A 44 4.12 -5.42 19.17
CA GLN A 44 5.37 -4.67 19.08
C GLN A 44 5.39 -3.75 17.86
N LEU A 45 5.08 -4.29 16.67
CA LEU A 45 5.03 -3.51 15.45
C LEU A 45 3.93 -2.45 15.51
N GLN A 46 2.75 -2.79 16.07
CA GLN A 46 1.70 -1.79 16.28
C GLN A 46 2.19 -0.62 17.16
N LEU A 47 2.88 -0.91 18.26
CA LEU A 47 3.40 0.13 19.14
C LEU A 47 4.45 1.01 18.44
N GLU A 48 5.31 0.39 17.63
CA GLU A 48 6.32 1.09 16.85
C GLU A 48 5.68 2.03 15.81
N LEU A 49 4.75 1.52 14.98
CA LEU A 49 4.04 2.33 14.00
C LEU A 49 3.29 3.50 14.64
N ARG A 50 2.75 3.30 15.85
CA ARG A 50 2.06 4.34 16.62
C ARG A 50 2.99 5.39 17.23
N SER A 51 4.29 5.10 17.31
CA SER A 51 5.30 6.02 17.82
C SER A 51 5.87 6.96 16.74
N TRP A 52 5.60 6.65 15.46
CA TRP A 52 6.01 7.47 14.34
C TRP A 52 5.37 8.86 14.35
N ALA A 53 6.08 9.83 13.75
CA ALA A 53 5.52 11.14 13.51
C ALA A 53 4.31 11.02 12.57
N ARG A 54 3.23 11.73 12.91
CA ARG A 54 1.97 11.64 12.16
C ARG A 54 2.15 12.15 10.72
N PRO A 55 1.92 11.30 9.70
CA PRO A 55 1.96 11.75 8.32
C PRO A 55 0.78 12.69 8.04
N SER A 56 1.04 13.74 7.28
CA SER A 56 0.02 14.63 6.72
C SER A 56 -0.44 14.17 5.32
N LEU A 57 0.23 13.16 4.76
CA LEU A 57 -0.05 12.58 3.44
C LEU A 57 0.37 11.10 3.40
N VAL A 58 -0.47 10.25 2.81
CA VAL A 58 -0.09 8.87 2.46
C VAL A 58 0.02 8.75 0.95
N VAL A 59 1.04 8.07 0.45
CA VAL A 59 1.17 7.78 -0.98
C VAL A 59 1.38 6.30 -1.23
N ILE A 60 0.71 5.75 -2.25
CA ILE A 60 0.68 4.31 -2.54
C ILE A 60 1.04 4.08 -4.02
N GLY A 61 1.95 3.14 -4.27
CA GLY A 61 2.30 2.68 -5.61
C GLY A 61 1.94 1.21 -5.83
N SER A 62 1.34 0.86 -6.96
CA SER A 62 0.94 -0.51 -7.29
C SER A 62 0.88 -0.79 -8.80
N SER A 63 0.93 -2.07 -9.18
CA SER A 63 0.85 -2.50 -10.58
C SER A 63 0.04 -3.80 -10.74
N THR A 64 0.61 -4.88 -11.27
CA THR A 64 -0.07 -6.18 -11.42
C THR A 64 -0.55 -6.73 -10.07
N GLY A 65 -1.83 -7.07 -9.98
CA GLY A 65 -2.53 -7.44 -8.73
C GLY A 65 -2.89 -6.24 -7.84
N GLY A 66 -2.54 -5.03 -8.28
CA GLY A 66 -2.77 -3.78 -7.56
C GLY A 66 -4.24 -3.41 -7.39
N PRO A 67 -5.14 -3.53 -8.39
CA PRO A 67 -6.57 -3.23 -8.20
C PRO A 67 -7.20 -4.04 -7.05
N GLU A 68 -6.90 -5.33 -6.96
CA GLU A 68 -7.38 -6.21 -5.90
C GLU A 68 -6.74 -5.83 -4.55
N ALA A 69 -5.42 -5.60 -4.53
CA ALA A 69 -4.71 -5.18 -3.33
C ALA A 69 -5.22 -3.84 -2.78
N LEU A 70 -5.42 -2.84 -3.66
CA LEU A 70 -6.00 -1.55 -3.31
C LEU A 70 -7.42 -1.68 -2.79
N THR A 71 -8.24 -2.55 -3.39
CA THR A 71 -9.59 -2.81 -2.89
C THR A 71 -9.54 -3.36 -1.46
N GLN A 72 -8.68 -4.35 -1.21
CA GLN A 72 -8.51 -4.95 0.12
C GLN A 72 -7.99 -3.95 1.15
N VAL A 73 -7.05 -3.06 0.78
CA VAL A 73 -6.55 -2.04 1.70
C VAL A 73 -7.64 -0.99 1.97
N LEU A 74 -8.21 -0.37 0.94
CA LEU A 74 -9.11 0.77 1.08
C LEU A 74 -10.46 0.42 1.72
N CYS A 75 -10.96 -0.81 1.58
CA CYS A 75 -12.22 -1.21 2.22
C CYS A 75 -12.10 -1.38 3.75
N HIS A 76 -10.88 -1.57 4.26
CA HIS A 76 -10.59 -1.68 5.69
C HIS A 76 -10.03 -0.39 6.30
N LEU A 77 -9.75 0.63 5.50
CA LEU A 77 -9.36 1.94 6.01
C LEU A 77 -10.57 2.65 6.63
N THR A 78 -10.40 3.12 7.86
CA THR A 78 -11.42 3.85 8.60
C THR A 78 -10.97 5.31 8.83
N PRO A 79 -11.82 6.30 8.49
CA PRO A 79 -11.58 7.70 8.87
C PRO A 79 -11.44 7.87 10.40
N PRO A 80 -10.68 8.86 10.89
CA PRO A 80 -10.03 9.92 10.13
C PRO A 80 -8.67 9.50 9.57
N LEU A 81 -8.38 9.93 8.33
CA LEU A 81 -7.09 9.72 7.66
C LEU A 81 -6.64 10.98 6.92
N PRO A 82 -5.32 11.21 6.78
CA PRO A 82 -4.81 12.22 5.86
C PRO A 82 -5.22 11.90 4.41
N PRO A 83 -5.11 12.86 3.48
CA PRO A 83 -5.24 12.58 2.05
C PRO A 83 -4.34 11.41 1.63
N ILE A 84 -4.83 10.60 0.69
CA ILE A 84 -4.10 9.45 0.12
C ILE A 84 -3.95 9.65 -1.40
N LEU A 85 -2.72 9.53 -1.91
CA LEU A 85 -2.44 9.61 -3.35
C LEU A 85 -1.99 8.25 -3.86
N ILE A 86 -2.57 7.79 -4.97
CA ILE A 86 -2.30 6.45 -5.48
C ILE A 86 -1.91 6.51 -6.94
N VAL A 87 -0.74 5.93 -7.25
CA VAL A 87 -0.38 5.58 -8.62
C VAL A 87 -0.55 4.08 -8.79
N GLN A 88 -1.54 3.72 -9.59
CA GLN A 88 -1.73 2.37 -10.10
C GLN A 88 -1.30 2.37 -11.58
N HIS A 89 -0.39 1.48 -11.98
CA HIS A 89 -0.12 1.27 -13.40
C HIS A 89 -1.35 0.71 -14.08
N ILE A 90 -2.05 1.56 -14.85
CA ILE A 90 -3.31 1.23 -15.49
C ILE A 90 -3.44 1.95 -16.83
N PRO A 91 -4.03 1.32 -17.86
CA PRO A 91 -4.35 2.03 -19.09
C PRO A 91 -5.35 3.15 -18.83
N ALA A 92 -5.23 4.26 -19.57
CA ALA A 92 -6.06 5.48 -19.40
C ALA A 92 -7.57 5.25 -19.35
N MET A 93 -8.08 4.24 -20.06
CA MET A 93 -9.52 3.98 -20.08
C MET A 93 -10.07 3.43 -18.74
N PHE A 94 -9.21 2.99 -17.82
CA PHE A 94 -9.64 2.29 -16.61
C PHE A 94 -9.33 3.03 -15.30
N SER A 95 -8.55 4.11 -15.29
CA SER A 95 -8.23 4.84 -14.04
C SER A 95 -9.48 5.39 -13.37
N ARG A 96 -10.39 6.02 -14.13
CA ARG A 96 -11.69 6.48 -13.63
C ARG A 96 -12.57 5.34 -13.12
N LEU A 97 -12.67 4.24 -13.86
CA LEU A 97 -13.47 3.07 -13.46
C LEU A 97 -12.93 2.43 -12.17
N LEU A 98 -11.61 2.40 -12.00
CA LEU A 98 -10.98 1.95 -10.76
C LEU A 98 -11.36 2.89 -9.60
N ALA A 99 -11.28 4.21 -9.80
CA ALA A 99 -11.66 5.16 -8.77
C ALA A 99 -13.14 4.99 -8.33
N GLU A 100 -14.06 4.88 -9.29
CA GLU A 100 -15.49 4.64 -9.02
C GLU A 100 -15.74 3.32 -8.28
N ARG A 101 -15.03 2.24 -8.66
CA ARG A 101 -15.13 0.95 -7.96
C ARG A 101 -14.61 1.04 -6.52
N LEU A 102 -13.49 1.72 -6.30
CA LEU A 102 -12.88 1.86 -4.98
C LEU A 102 -13.71 2.77 -4.07
N ASP A 103 -14.33 3.82 -4.62
CA ASP A 103 -15.25 4.71 -3.89
C ASP A 103 -16.43 3.92 -3.34
N GLY A 104 -17.06 3.08 -4.16
CA GLY A 104 -18.18 2.23 -3.73
C GLY A 104 -17.80 1.14 -2.72
N ALA A 105 -16.51 0.85 -2.53
CA ALA A 105 -16.01 -0.17 -1.61
C ALA A 105 -15.34 0.40 -0.36
N SER A 106 -15.17 1.72 -0.25
CA SER A 106 -14.43 2.39 0.83
C SER A 106 -15.33 3.31 1.66
N GLN A 107 -14.90 3.63 2.88
CA GLN A 107 -15.48 4.71 3.69
C GLN A 107 -14.86 6.08 3.36
N LEU A 108 -13.81 6.10 2.54
CA LEU A 108 -13.13 7.29 2.06
C LEU A 108 -13.76 7.74 0.73
N HIS A 109 -13.64 9.02 0.40
CA HIS A 109 -14.03 9.54 -0.90
C HIS A 109 -12.92 9.31 -1.92
N VAL A 110 -13.13 8.40 -2.86
CA VAL A 110 -12.14 8.04 -3.89
C VAL A 110 -12.51 8.68 -5.21
N ARG A 111 -11.56 9.34 -5.85
CA ARG A 111 -11.74 9.93 -7.18
C ARG A 111 -10.48 9.89 -8.02
N GLU A 112 -10.65 9.99 -9.33
CA GLU A 112 -9.53 10.25 -10.23
C GLU A 112 -9.00 11.68 -9.97
N ALA A 113 -7.68 11.82 -9.94
CA ALA A 113 -7.00 13.08 -9.68
C ALA A 113 -7.09 14.02 -10.88
N ALA A 114 -7.22 15.32 -10.61
CA ALA A 114 -7.11 16.38 -11.60
C ALA A 114 -6.16 17.48 -11.14
N THR A 115 -5.53 18.16 -12.11
CA THR A 115 -4.67 19.31 -11.84
C THR A 115 -5.43 20.39 -11.07
N GLY A 116 -4.80 20.93 -10.04
CA GLY A 116 -5.37 21.94 -9.17
C GLY A 116 -6.25 21.38 -8.05
N ASN A 117 -6.41 20.05 -7.93
CA ASN A 117 -7.07 19.47 -6.76
C ASN A 117 -6.31 19.83 -5.48
N ASP A 118 -7.03 20.42 -4.53
CA ASP A 118 -6.56 20.58 -3.16
C ASP A 118 -6.63 19.24 -2.41
N LEU A 119 -5.66 19.00 -1.54
CA LEU A 119 -5.60 17.79 -0.74
C LEU A 119 -6.52 17.88 0.48
N GLN A 120 -7.52 17.00 0.54
CA GLN A 120 -8.51 16.96 1.61
C GLN A 120 -8.33 15.69 2.45
N PRO A 121 -8.47 15.77 3.79
CA PRO A 121 -8.56 14.58 4.64
C PRO A 121 -9.69 13.64 4.18
N ASN A 122 -9.53 12.35 4.46
CA ASN A 122 -10.48 11.29 4.10
C ASN A 122 -10.76 11.14 2.59
N HIS A 123 -9.90 11.70 1.74
CA HIS A 123 -9.98 11.55 0.29
C HIS A 123 -8.81 10.75 -0.26
N VAL A 124 -9.10 9.99 -1.30
CA VAL A 124 -8.14 9.21 -2.08
C VAL A 124 -8.14 9.71 -3.52
N TYR A 125 -6.97 9.97 -4.06
CA TYR A 125 -6.77 10.47 -5.42
C TYR A 125 -6.01 9.45 -6.25
N ILE A 126 -6.65 8.91 -7.28
CA ILE A 126 -6.05 7.95 -8.22
C ILE A 126 -5.44 8.70 -9.41
N ALA A 127 -4.17 8.49 -9.71
CA ALA A 127 -3.52 9.09 -10.86
C ALA A 127 -4.24 8.72 -12.18
N PRO A 128 -4.54 9.70 -13.06
CA PRO A 128 -5.13 9.41 -14.36
C PRO A 128 -4.12 8.68 -15.26
N GLY A 129 -4.58 7.68 -16.02
CA GLY A 129 -3.70 6.95 -16.93
C GLY A 129 -3.15 7.85 -18.06
N LYS A 130 -1.93 7.57 -18.55
CA LYS A 130 -1.17 8.40 -19.52
C LYS A 130 -0.75 9.79 -19.03
N GLN A 131 -0.96 10.12 -17.76
CA GLN A 131 -0.47 11.35 -17.15
C GLN A 131 0.31 11.00 -15.89
N HIS A 132 1.41 11.70 -15.63
CA HIS A 132 2.02 11.68 -14.32
C HIS A 132 1.18 12.50 -13.36
N MET A 133 1.13 12.05 -12.11
CA MET A 133 0.58 12.79 -10.99
C MET A 133 1.72 13.12 -10.04
N GLU A 134 1.90 14.40 -9.75
CA GLU A 134 2.89 14.89 -8.79
C GLU A 134 2.25 15.86 -7.81
N LEU A 135 2.86 16.00 -6.65
CA LEU A 135 2.55 17.04 -5.69
C LEU A 135 3.30 18.32 -6.07
N GLU A 136 2.62 19.45 -6.09
CA GLU A 136 3.25 20.76 -6.25
C GLU A 136 2.85 21.73 -5.15
N ARG A 137 3.66 22.79 -4.98
CA ARG A 137 3.36 23.90 -4.08
C ARG A 137 3.09 25.17 -4.87
N MET A 138 1.82 25.57 -4.95
CA MET A 138 1.40 26.83 -5.57
C MET A 138 0.92 27.80 -4.50
N ALA A 139 1.45 29.03 -4.51
CA ALA A 139 1.01 30.10 -3.59
C ALA A 139 0.95 29.66 -2.11
N GLY A 140 1.90 28.81 -1.69
CA GLY A 140 1.99 28.28 -0.33
C GLY A 140 1.13 27.03 -0.06
N GLN A 141 0.19 26.68 -0.94
CA GLN A 141 -0.70 25.53 -0.80
C GLN A 141 -0.19 24.32 -1.59
N LEU A 142 -0.45 23.12 -1.07
CA LEU A 142 -0.14 21.87 -1.76
C LEU A 142 -1.31 21.48 -2.67
N ARG A 143 -1.00 21.16 -3.92
CA ARG A 143 -1.99 20.76 -4.94
C ARG A 143 -1.46 19.63 -5.80
N LEU A 144 -2.38 18.89 -6.42
CA LEU A 144 -2.02 17.90 -7.43
C LEU A 144 -1.80 18.55 -8.78
N ASN A 145 -0.80 18.06 -9.50
CA ASN A 145 -0.53 18.37 -10.88
C ASN A 145 -0.55 17.09 -11.70
N CYS A 146 -1.49 16.99 -12.64
CA CYS A 146 -1.62 15.86 -13.54
C CYS A 146 -1.25 16.31 -14.96
N HIS A 147 -0.13 15.81 -15.48
CA HIS A 147 0.41 16.27 -16.75
C HIS A 147 0.88 15.10 -17.62
N PRO A 148 0.76 15.19 -18.96
CA PRO A 148 1.41 14.23 -19.84
C PRO A 148 2.94 14.33 -19.71
N GLY A 149 3.64 13.24 -19.97
CA GLY A 149 5.10 13.23 -19.94
C GLY A 149 5.69 11.98 -20.57
N PRO A 150 7.01 11.94 -20.80
CA PRO A 150 7.68 10.74 -21.23
C PRO A 150 7.55 9.66 -20.15
N LYS A 151 7.46 8.40 -20.57
CA LYS A 151 7.40 7.28 -19.64
C LYS A 151 8.65 7.25 -18.75
N VAL A 152 8.45 7.10 -17.45
CA VAL A 152 9.50 6.81 -16.46
C VAL A 152 9.38 5.34 -16.11
N ASN A 153 10.49 4.60 -16.10
CA ASN A 153 10.47 3.13 -15.94
C ASN A 153 9.51 2.40 -16.91
N SER A 154 9.33 2.94 -18.12
CA SER A 154 8.41 2.43 -19.16
C SER A 154 6.91 2.55 -18.86
N VAL A 155 6.53 3.32 -17.84
CA VAL A 155 5.13 3.54 -17.42
C VAL A 155 4.77 5.04 -17.34
N CYS A 156 3.48 5.32 -17.47
CA CYS A 156 2.89 6.64 -17.27
C CYS A 156 1.39 6.44 -16.94
N PRO A 157 0.93 6.67 -15.69
CA PRO A 157 1.65 7.26 -14.56
C PRO A 157 2.82 6.41 -14.04
N SER A 158 3.78 7.07 -13.38
CA SER A 158 4.90 6.43 -12.69
C SER A 158 4.83 6.75 -11.20
N VAL A 159 5.07 5.72 -10.38
CA VAL A 159 5.13 5.80 -8.92
C VAL A 159 6.32 6.64 -8.49
N ASP A 160 7.49 6.50 -9.14
CA ASP A 160 8.67 7.30 -8.82
C ASP A 160 8.41 8.81 -8.98
N VAL A 161 7.68 9.22 -10.02
CA VAL A 161 7.35 10.64 -10.21
C VAL A 161 6.52 11.21 -9.05
N LEU A 162 5.51 10.46 -8.59
CA LEU A 162 4.74 10.84 -7.42
C LEU A 162 5.64 10.88 -6.18
N PHE A 163 6.35 9.79 -5.88
CA PHE A 163 7.14 9.66 -4.66
C PHE A 163 8.26 10.70 -4.58
N ASP A 164 8.89 11.05 -5.71
CA ASP A 164 9.92 12.09 -5.79
C ASP A 164 9.38 13.47 -5.42
N SER A 165 8.19 13.81 -5.93
CA SER A 165 7.56 15.09 -5.61
C SER A 165 7.21 15.19 -4.12
N VAL A 166 6.77 14.08 -3.52
CA VAL A 166 6.42 13.98 -2.11
C VAL A 166 7.67 14.07 -1.24
N ALA A 167 8.74 13.36 -1.59
CA ALA A 167 10.02 13.43 -0.88
C ALA A 167 10.55 14.87 -0.81
N ARG A 168 10.47 15.61 -1.94
CA ARG A 168 10.93 17.01 -2.00
C ARG A 168 10.07 17.97 -1.17
N LEU A 169 8.76 17.76 -1.09
CA LEU A 169 7.82 18.74 -0.53
C LEU A 169 7.33 18.44 0.88
N MET A 170 7.37 17.18 1.31
CA MET A 170 6.78 16.73 2.58
C MET A 170 7.82 16.29 3.60
N GLY A 171 8.98 15.79 3.17
CA GLY A 171 10.00 15.24 4.08
C GLY A 171 9.42 14.16 5.00
N ASP A 172 9.58 14.33 6.31
CA ASP A 172 9.08 13.43 7.37
C ASP A 172 7.56 13.41 7.55
N LYS A 173 6.83 14.29 6.85
CA LYS A 173 5.36 14.40 6.96
C LYS A 173 4.59 13.47 6.03
N ALA A 174 5.24 12.47 5.46
CA ALA A 174 4.61 11.52 4.54
C ALA A 174 4.81 10.06 4.99
N LEU A 175 3.87 9.21 4.57
CA LEU A 175 3.98 7.76 4.62
C LEU A 175 3.97 7.23 3.19
N GLY A 176 5.04 6.53 2.79
CA GLY A 176 5.14 5.87 1.49
C GLY A 176 4.79 4.39 1.59
N VAL A 177 3.99 3.87 0.67
CA VAL A 177 3.58 2.46 0.63
C VAL A 177 3.78 1.90 -0.78
N ILE A 178 4.49 0.77 -0.90
CA ILE A 178 4.65 0.06 -2.18
C ILE A 178 3.96 -1.30 -2.13
N LEU A 179 3.07 -1.58 -3.07
CA LEU A 179 2.30 -2.82 -3.16
C LEU A 179 2.74 -3.66 -4.36
N THR A 180 2.12 -4.84 -4.47
CA THR A 180 2.31 -5.82 -5.55
C THR A 180 2.40 -5.16 -6.93
N GLY A 181 3.31 -5.68 -7.74
CA GLY A 181 3.54 -5.17 -9.06
C GLY A 181 4.80 -5.70 -9.71
N MET A 182 4.83 -5.67 -11.04
CA MET A 182 6.01 -6.02 -11.83
C MET A 182 6.97 -4.82 -11.95
N GLY A 183 8.26 -5.10 -12.06
CA GLY A 183 9.29 -4.11 -12.33
C GLY A 183 9.83 -3.48 -11.05
N ARG A 184 10.30 -2.23 -11.16
CA ARG A 184 11.00 -1.50 -10.09
C ARG A 184 10.52 -0.07 -9.87
N ASP A 185 9.50 0.36 -10.60
CA ASP A 185 8.99 1.73 -10.47
C ASP A 185 8.45 1.95 -9.05
N GLY A 186 8.81 3.09 -8.45
CA GLY A 186 8.52 3.41 -7.06
C GLY A 186 9.65 3.06 -6.08
N ALA A 187 10.61 2.19 -6.45
CA ALA A 187 11.69 1.80 -5.53
C ALA A 187 12.63 2.97 -5.23
N ASP A 188 13.07 3.70 -6.26
CA ASP A 188 14.02 4.80 -6.12
C ASP A 188 13.35 6.03 -5.48
N GLY A 189 12.08 6.29 -5.81
CA GLY A 189 11.29 7.34 -5.19
C GLY A 189 10.96 7.05 -3.73
N LEU A 190 10.65 5.80 -3.38
CA LEU A 190 10.40 5.41 -1.98
C LEU A 190 11.68 5.52 -1.16
N LEU A 191 12.84 5.19 -1.73
CA LEU A 191 14.13 5.39 -1.08
C LEU A 191 14.38 6.87 -0.80
N ARG A 192 14.09 7.75 -1.78
CA ARG A 192 14.21 9.21 -1.60
C ARG A 192 13.24 9.74 -0.54
N MET A 193 12.03 9.21 -0.45
CA MET A 193 11.11 9.52 0.65
C MET A 193 11.71 9.13 2.00
N ARG A 194 12.22 7.90 2.14
CA ARG A 194 12.87 7.42 3.37
C ARG A 194 14.07 8.29 3.75
N GLN A 195 14.91 8.65 2.79
CA GLN A 195 16.07 9.53 3.00
C GLN A 195 15.66 10.95 3.43
N ALA A 196 14.48 11.41 3.01
CA ALA A 196 13.90 12.68 3.44
C ALA A 196 13.20 12.62 4.81
N GLY A 197 13.20 11.44 5.46
CA GLY A 197 12.63 11.21 6.79
C GLY A 197 11.21 10.64 6.80
N ALA A 198 10.61 10.39 5.63
CA ALA A 198 9.29 9.76 5.56
C ALA A 198 9.37 8.30 6.03
N HIS A 199 8.33 7.83 6.69
CA HIS A 199 8.20 6.41 6.98
C HIS A 199 7.72 5.63 5.75
N THR A 200 8.13 4.36 5.65
CA THR A 200 7.94 3.56 4.44
C THR A 200 7.55 2.10 4.70
N LEU A 201 6.51 1.63 4.02
CA LEU A 201 5.99 0.26 4.12
C LEU A 201 6.04 -0.42 2.74
N GLY A 202 6.28 -1.72 2.72
CA GLY A 202 6.24 -2.53 1.51
C GLY A 202 5.41 -3.80 1.71
N GLN A 203 4.65 -4.21 0.70
CA GLN A 203 3.94 -5.49 0.74
C GLN A 203 4.93 -6.66 0.74
N ASP A 204 4.69 -7.66 1.59
CA ASP A 204 5.54 -8.86 1.67
C ASP A 204 5.41 -9.78 0.44
N GLU A 205 6.35 -10.71 0.31
CA GLU A 205 6.35 -11.67 -0.82
C GLU A 205 5.15 -12.61 -0.78
N ALA A 206 4.78 -13.10 0.40
CA ALA A 206 3.77 -14.14 0.55
C ALA A 206 2.36 -13.68 0.15
N SER A 207 2.05 -12.40 0.34
CA SER A 207 0.75 -11.84 -0.06
C SER A 207 0.77 -11.14 -1.43
N SER A 208 1.95 -10.96 -2.05
CA SER A 208 2.08 -10.30 -3.35
C SER A 208 1.66 -11.22 -4.50
N VAL A 209 0.81 -10.72 -5.41
CA VAL A 209 0.52 -11.42 -6.68
C VAL A 209 1.79 -11.44 -7.54
N VAL A 210 2.50 -10.31 -7.59
CA VAL A 210 3.81 -10.18 -8.21
C VAL A 210 4.73 -9.42 -7.26
N TYR A 211 5.71 -10.12 -6.70
CA TYR A 211 6.72 -9.54 -5.80
C TYR A 211 7.90 -8.95 -6.61
N GLY A 212 7.59 -7.98 -7.49
CA GLY A 212 8.58 -7.24 -8.28
C GLY A 212 8.90 -5.89 -7.66
N MET A 213 7.93 -4.97 -7.67
CA MET A 213 8.05 -3.62 -7.13
C MET A 213 8.39 -3.62 -5.63
N PRO A 214 7.69 -4.39 -4.75
CA PRO A 214 8.06 -4.43 -3.34
C PRO A 214 9.45 -5.04 -3.11
N ARG A 215 9.84 -6.04 -3.90
CA ARG A 215 11.19 -6.64 -3.83
C ARG A 215 12.27 -5.63 -4.17
N ALA A 216 12.12 -4.91 -5.29
CA ALA A 216 13.09 -3.89 -5.71
C ALA A 216 13.25 -2.79 -4.65
N ALA A 217 12.13 -2.34 -4.07
CA ALA A 217 12.13 -1.36 -2.98
C ALA A 217 12.78 -1.91 -1.70
N PHE A 218 12.55 -3.18 -1.36
CA PHE A 218 13.18 -3.81 -0.20
C PHE A 218 14.70 -3.98 -0.38
N GLU A 219 15.12 -4.46 -1.55
CA GLU A 219 16.53 -4.69 -1.90
C GLU A 219 17.36 -3.39 -1.92
N CYS A 220 16.76 -2.25 -2.31
CA CYS A 220 17.44 -0.95 -2.25
C CYS A 220 17.30 -0.24 -0.88
N HIS A 221 16.79 -0.94 0.14
CA HIS A 221 16.53 -0.40 1.47
C HIS A 221 15.54 0.77 1.49
N ALA A 222 14.62 0.86 0.53
CA ALA A 222 13.54 1.83 0.56
C ALA A 222 12.42 1.47 1.54
N VAL A 223 12.26 0.19 1.88
CA VAL A 223 11.21 -0.30 2.80
C VAL A 223 11.77 -0.41 4.23
N GLU A 224 11.10 0.22 5.20
CA GLU A 224 11.39 0.01 6.63
C GLU A 224 10.77 -1.28 7.14
N HIS A 225 9.49 -1.52 6.82
CA HIS A 225 8.76 -2.72 7.25
C HIS A 225 8.07 -3.40 6.08
N GLN A 226 8.29 -4.71 5.95
CA GLN A 226 7.47 -5.56 5.08
C GLN A 226 6.20 -5.97 5.84
N ILE A 227 5.04 -5.71 5.25
CA ILE A 227 3.73 -5.92 5.83
C ILE A 227 2.91 -6.83 4.91
N THR A 228 2.14 -7.76 5.48
CA THR A 228 1.20 -8.57 4.70
C THR A 228 0.10 -7.68 4.12
N LEU A 229 -0.49 -8.05 2.98
CA LEU A 229 -1.60 -7.29 2.41
C LEU A 229 -2.80 -7.17 3.38
N GLU A 230 -3.06 -8.21 4.16
CA GLU A 230 -4.13 -8.26 5.16
C GLU A 230 -3.91 -7.23 6.27
N ASP A 231 -2.68 -7.06 6.72
CA ASP A 231 -2.32 -6.12 7.78
C ASP A 231 -2.08 -4.68 7.30
N MET A 232 -1.95 -4.47 5.99
CA MET A 232 -1.51 -3.19 5.43
C MET A 232 -2.44 -2.03 5.81
N ALA A 233 -3.76 -2.25 5.78
CA ALA A 233 -4.73 -1.22 6.21
C ALA A 233 -4.52 -0.83 7.67
N GLN A 234 -4.37 -1.82 8.55
CA GLN A 234 -4.15 -1.60 9.98
C GLN A 234 -2.78 -0.93 10.24
N ALA A 235 -1.77 -1.22 9.43
CA ALA A 235 -0.46 -0.58 9.52
C ALA A 235 -0.53 0.90 9.16
N ILE A 236 -1.22 1.23 8.07
CA ILE A 236 -1.50 2.61 7.66
C ILE A 236 -2.27 3.34 8.76
N ILE A 237 -3.33 2.75 9.33
CA ILE A 237 -4.11 3.34 10.42
C ILE A 237 -3.23 3.59 11.66
N CYS A 238 -2.37 2.64 12.03
CA CYS A 238 -1.49 2.78 13.19
C CYS A 238 -0.48 3.92 13.01
N ALA A 239 0.09 4.06 11.81
CA ALA A 239 1.02 5.14 11.46
C ALA A 239 0.31 6.50 11.33
N ALA A 240 -0.89 6.53 10.75
CA ALA A 240 -1.61 7.76 10.40
C ALA A 240 -2.51 8.32 11.51
N ARG A 241 -2.56 7.67 12.68
CA ARG A 241 -3.48 7.95 13.79
C ARG A 241 -3.83 9.44 13.96
N THR A 242 -5.12 9.73 14.07
CA THR A 242 -5.69 10.87 14.81
C THR A 242 -5.92 10.59 16.28
#